data_AF-A0A2V8QKM3-F1
#
_entry.id   AF-A0A2V8QKM3-F1
#
_cell.length_a   1.000
_cell.length_b   1.000
_cell.length_c   1.000
_cell.angle_alpha   90.00
_cell.angle_beta   90.00
_cell.angle_gamma   90.00
#
_symmetry.space_group_name_H-M   'P 1'
#
loop_
_entity.id
_entity.type
_entity.pdbx_description
1 polymer ?
#
loop_
_entity_poly.entity_id
_entity_poly.type
_entity_poly.pdbx_seq_one_letter_code
_entity_poly.pdbx_strand_id
1 'polypeptide(L)'
;MSFLDRFRKKKEDEASRIARLSKTGRMADGRIIDAVSADDGTITQVTYTYILAGVQFESSQALSPNQRERPNDYAPGRHIIVRYDPKAPANSIVV
;
A
#
# COMPACT_ATOMS: atom_id res chain seq x y z
N MET A 1 24.84 -27.73 10.80
CA MET A 1 23.87 -27.31 9.77
C MET A 1 22.47 -27.44 10.37
N SER A 2 21.89 -26.35 10.86
CA SER A 2 20.63 -26.38 11.64
C SER A 2 19.40 -26.41 10.72
N PHE A 3 18.49 -27.35 10.96
CA PHE A 3 17.23 -27.53 10.22
C PHE A 3 16.23 -26.35 10.35
N LEU A 4 16.52 -25.39 11.24
CA LEU A 4 15.67 -24.23 11.51
C LEU A 4 15.87 -23.06 10.53
N ASP A 5 16.95 -23.05 9.74
CA ASP A 5 17.23 -21.96 8.79
C ASP A 5 16.32 -22.00 7.55
N ARG A 6 15.60 -23.11 7.35
CA ARG A 6 14.65 -23.29 6.23
C ARG A 6 13.33 -22.51 6.43
N PHE A 7 13.07 -22.00 7.64
CA PHE A 7 11.90 -21.15 7.93
C PHE A 7 12.19 -19.66 7.84
N ARG A 8 13.35 -19.26 7.31
CA ARG A 8 13.64 -17.86 7.00
C ARG A 8 12.80 -17.45 5.78
N LYS A 9 11.56 -17.06 6.05
CA LYS A 9 10.64 -16.42 5.10
C LYS A 9 11.43 -15.30 4.43
N LYS A 10 11.80 -15.48 3.15
CA LYS A 10 12.50 -14.45 2.38
C LYS A 10 11.69 -13.17 2.55
N LYS A 11 12.34 -12.09 3.00
CA LYS A 11 11.76 -10.75 3.01
C LYS A 11 11.46 -10.44 1.54
N GLU A 12 10.21 -10.66 1.15
CA GLU A 12 9.75 -10.43 -0.21
C GLU A 12 9.99 -8.95 -0.51
N ASP A 13 10.67 -8.65 -1.62
CA ASP A 13 10.94 -7.27 -2.00
C ASP A 13 9.61 -6.53 -2.16
N GLU A 14 9.56 -5.29 -1.66
CA GLU A 14 8.34 -4.48 -1.70
C GLU A 14 7.83 -4.29 -3.14
N ALA A 15 8.74 -4.20 -4.10
CA ALA A 15 8.43 -4.16 -5.53
C ALA A 15 7.75 -5.45 -6.03
N SER A 16 8.19 -6.62 -5.55
CA SER A 16 7.59 -7.91 -5.88
C SER A 16 6.19 -8.05 -5.29
N ARG A 17 6.01 -7.56 -4.04
CA ARG A 17 4.69 -7.50 -3.38
C ARG A 17 3.71 -6.64 -4.16
N ILE A 18 4.14 -5.42 -4.55
CA ILE A 18 3.34 -4.49 -5.35
C ILE A 18 3.00 -5.11 -6.71
N ALA A 19 3.98 -5.68 -7.41
CA ALA A 19 3.76 -6.30 -8.72
C ALA A 19 2.77 -7.48 -8.65
N ARG A 20 2.82 -8.29 -7.58
CA ARG A 20 1.89 -9.38 -7.34
C ARG A 20 0.47 -8.84 -7.09
N LEU A 21 0.32 -7.91 -6.16
CA LEU A 21 -0.98 -7.31 -5.81
C LEU A 21 -1.61 -6.54 -6.97
N SER A 22 -0.80 -5.84 -7.78
CA SER A 22 -1.29 -5.16 -8.98
C SER A 22 -1.92 -6.12 -10.00
N LYS A 23 -1.46 -7.39 -10.04
CA LYS A 23 -2.00 -8.42 -10.94
C LYS A 23 -3.17 -9.20 -10.36
N THR A 24 -3.13 -9.54 -9.07
CA THR A 24 -4.07 -10.51 -8.46
C THR A 24 -4.96 -9.94 -7.36
N GLY A 25 -4.67 -8.72 -6.90
CA GLY A 25 -5.42 -8.06 -5.83
C GLY A 25 -6.82 -7.64 -6.29
N ARG A 26 -7.77 -7.69 -5.35
CA ARG A 26 -9.11 -7.13 -5.53
C ARG A 26 -9.09 -5.64 -5.25
N MET A 27 -9.99 -4.90 -5.88
CA MET A 27 -10.14 -3.46 -5.67
C MET A 27 -11.17 -3.18 -4.58
N ALA A 28 -10.91 -2.15 -3.79
CA ALA A 28 -11.85 -1.53 -2.87
C ALA A 28 -11.64 -0.02 -2.88
N ASP A 29 -12.70 0.71 -2.57
CA ASP A 29 -12.61 2.14 -2.33
C ASP A 29 -11.92 2.42 -1.00
N GLY A 30 -11.04 3.41 -1.03
CA GLY A 30 -10.32 3.89 0.14
C GLY A 30 -10.23 5.41 0.17
N ARG A 31 -9.65 5.91 1.24
CA ARG A 31 -9.42 7.33 1.46
C ARG A 31 -8.06 7.54 2.10
N ILE A 32 -7.34 8.55 1.62
CA ILE A 32 -6.09 8.98 2.25
C ILE A 32 -6.44 9.76 3.52
N ILE A 33 -5.83 9.36 4.63
CA ILE A 33 -6.01 10.02 5.92
C ILE A 33 -4.84 10.92 6.26
N ASP A 34 -3.64 10.58 5.79
CA ASP A 34 -2.43 11.34 6.05
C ASP A 34 -1.40 11.15 4.92
N ALA A 35 -0.50 12.11 4.77
CA ALA A 35 0.56 12.09 3.77
C ALA A 35 1.82 12.75 4.30
N VAL A 36 2.95 12.05 4.20
CA VAL A 36 4.28 12.55 4.56
C VAL A 36 4.93 13.12 3.31
N SER A 37 5.29 14.40 3.38
CA SER A 37 6.00 15.11 2.32
C SER A 37 7.48 15.29 2.69
N ALA A 38 8.34 15.28 1.68
CA ALA A 38 9.74 15.71 1.84
C ALA A 38 9.83 17.24 1.85
N ASP A 39 11.03 17.76 2.11
CA ASP A 39 11.30 19.21 2.24
C ASP A 39 10.99 20.00 0.95
N ASP A 40 10.96 19.32 -0.19
CA ASP A 40 10.61 19.86 -1.51
C ASP A 40 9.08 19.90 -1.77
N GLY A 41 8.27 19.45 -0.82
CA GLY A 41 6.82 19.31 -0.95
C GLY A 41 6.36 18.06 -1.69
N THR A 42 7.26 17.16 -2.08
CA THR A 42 6.92 15.90 -2.73
C THR A 42 6.35 14.92 -1.70
N ILE A 43 5.13 14.42 -1.93
CA ILE A 43 4.56 13.35 -1.09
C ILE A 43 5.37 12.08 -1.31
N THR A 44 5.98 11.55 -0.24
CA THR A 44 6.82 10.36 -0.30
C THR A 44 6.09 9.11 0.20
N GLN A 45 5.19 9.29 1.15
CA GLN A 45 4.44 8.22 1.77
C GLN A 45 3.02 8.68 2.07
N VAL A 46 2.05 7.80 1.88
CA VAL A 46 0.65 8.03 2.21
C VAL A 46 0.17 7.01 3.22
N THR A 47 -0.71 7.45 4.11
CA THR A 47 -1.49 6.58 4.98
C THR A 47 -2.93 6.65 4.53
N TYR A 48 -3.54 5.49 4.34
CA TYR A 48 -4.89 5.37 3.83
C TYR A 48 -5.70 4.35 4.59
N THR A 49 -7.02 4.50 4.49
CA THR A 49 -7.99 3.57 5.04
C THR A 49 -8.94 3.06 3.97
N TYR A 50 -9.43 1.84 4.15
CA TYR A 50 -10.42 1.21 3.29
C TYR A 50 -11.29 0.26 4.13
N ILE A 51 -12.53 0.04 3.70
CA ILE A 51 -13.49 -0.79 4.43
C ILE A 51 -13.76 -2.07 3.65
N LEU A 52 -13.64 -3.21 4.32
CA LEU A 52 -14.00 -4.52 3.78
C LEU A 52 -14.97 -5.21 4.72
N ALA A 53 -16.17 -5.51 4.22
CA ALA A 53 -17.22 -6.19 4.99
C ALA A 53 -17.48 -5.55 6.38
N GLY A 54 -17.47 -4.22 6.45
CA GLY A 54 -17.68 -3.46 7.69
C GLY A 54 -16.45 -3.32 8.59
N VAL A 55 -15.33 -3.93 8.24
CA VAL A 55 -14.05 -3.79 8.96
C VAL A 55 -13.20 -2.71 8.29
N GLN A 56 -12.81 -1.71 9.05
CA GLN A 56 -11.90 -0.66 8.60
C GLN A 56 -10.45 -1.13 8.74
N PHE A 57 -9.71 -1.06 7.64
CA PHE A 57 -8.29 -1.31 7.59
C PHE A 57 -7.56 0.01 7.38
N GLU A 58 -6.35 0.09 7.94
CA GLU A 58 -5.44 1.21 7.77
C GLU A 58 -4.08 0.68 7.35
N SER A 59 -3.43 1.37 6.42
CA SER A 59 -2.11 0.99 5.93
C SER A 59 -1.35 2.21 5.42
N SER A 60 -0.03 2.16 5.57
CA SER A 60 0.89 3.17 5.02
C SER A 60 1.73 2.57 3.90
N GLN A 61 1.97 3.36 2.85
CA GLN A 61 2.76 2.94 1.71
C GLN A 61 3.59 4.09 1.15
N ALA A 62 4.85 3.80 0.82
CA ALA A 62 5.71 4.70 0.06
C ALA A 62 5.23 4.79 -1.40
N LEU A 63 5.05 6.01 -1.90
CA LEU A 63 4.66 6.25 -3.28
C LEU A 63 5.82 5.90 -4.22
N SER A 64 5.48 5.21 -5.31
CA SER A 64 6.40 4.95 -6.42
C SER A 64 6.76 6.26 -7.15
N PRO A 65 7.89 6.33 -7.89
CA PRO A 65 8.28 7.54 -8.62
C PRO A 65 7.17 8.12 -9.49
N ASN A 66 6.44 7.27 -10.23
CA ASN A 66 5.33 7.69 -11.08
C ASN A 66 4.14 8.26 -10.29
N GLN A 67 3.91 7.77 -9.07
CA GLN A 67 2.84 8.30 -8.21
C GLN A 67 3.24 9.65 -7.58
N ARG A 68 4.54 9.85 -7.30
CA ARG A 68 5.07 11.11 -6.78
C ARG A 68 4.96 12.26 -7.78
N GLU A 69 4.89 11.99 -9.07
CA GLU A 69 4.60 13.00 -10.11
C GLU A 69 3.17 13.55 -10.03
N ARG A 70 2.27 12.91 -9.26
CA ARG A 70 0.87 13.29 -9.10
C ARG A 70 0.47 13.48 -7.63
N PRO A 71 1.16 14.35 -6.88
CA PRO A 71 0.96 14.46 -5.42
C PRO A 71 -0.48 14.89 -5.05
N ASN A 72 -1.16 15.65 -5.93
CA ASN A 72 -2.53 16.10 -5.72
C ASN A 72 -3.55 14.95 -5.63
N ASP A 73 -3.31 13.84 -6.32
CA ASP A 73 -4.16 12.65 -6.27
C ASP A 73 -4.00 11.92 -4.93
N TYR A 74 -2.85 12.13 -4.28
CA TYR A 74 -2.43 11.46 -3.06
C TYR A 74 -2.49 12.34 -1.80
N ALA A 75 -3.12 13.52 -1.89
CA ALA A 75 -3.28 14.42 -0.76
C ALA A 75 -4.27 13.87 0.30
N PRO A 76 -4.13 14.24 1.58
CA PRO A 76 -5.07 13.85 2.62
C PRO A 76 -6.52 14.23 2.28
N GLY A 77 -7.45 13.31 2.56
CA GLY A 77 -8.86 13.47 2.26
C GLY A 77 -9.28 12.99 0.86
N ARG A 78 -8.34 12.69 -0.05
CA ARG A 78 -8.64 12.17 -1.38
C ARG A 78 -9.20 10.75 -1.36
N HIS A 79 -10.14 10.49 -2.27
CA HIS A 79 -10.62 9.16 -2.57
C HIS A 79 -9.64 8.45 -3.49
N ILE A 80 -9.37 7.18 -3.18
CA ILE A 80 -8.41 6.36 -3.91
C ILE A 80 -8.94 4.95 -4.08
N ILE A 81 -8.35 4.23 -5.03
CA ILE A 81 -8.57 2.81 -5.19
C ILE A 81 -7.44 2.06 -4.50
N VAL A 82 -7.82 1.16 -3.61
CA VAL A 82 -6.91 0.27 -2.90
C VAL A 82 -7.02 -1.12 -3.52
N ARG A 83 -5.87 -1.72 -3.84
CA ARG A 83 -5.78 -3.14 -4.19
C ARG A 83 -5.33 -3.95 -2.99
N TYR A 84 -6.05 -5.00 -2.65
CA TYR A 84 -5.76 -5.85 -1.50
C TYR A 84 -5.77 -7.34 -1.85
N ASP A 85 -5.06 -8.14 -1.05
CA ASP A 85 -5.11 -9.61 -1.14
C ASP A 85 -6.35 -10.15 -0.43
N PRO A 86 -7.31 -10.81 -1.11
CA PRO A 86 -8.51 -11.35 -0.46
C PRO A 86 -8.20 -12.43 0.58
N LYS A 87 -7.04 -13.08 0.51
CA LYS A 87 -6.60 -14.08 1.51
C LYS A 87 -5.91 -13.43 2.71
N ALA A 88 -5.42 -12.20 2.55
CA ALA A 88 -4.73 -11.43 3.58
C ALA A 88 -5.08 -9.94 3.43
N PRO A 89 -6.27 -9.50 3.89
CA PRO A 89 -6.81 -8.18 3.60
C PRO A 89 -5.88 -7.03 3.98
N ALA A 90 -5.19 -7.15 5.11
CA ALA A 90 -4.19 -6.16 5.56
C ALA A 90 -3.02 -5.95 4.57
N ASN A 91 -2.83 -6.85 3.61
CA ASN A 91 -1.85 -6.69 2.56
C ASN A 91 -2.47 -5.93 1.39
N SER A 92 -2.29 -4.61 1.40
CA SER A 92 -2.85 -3.70 0.41
C SER A 92 -1.82 -2.78 -0.23
N ILE A 93 -2.19 -2.21 -1.36
CA ILE A 93 -1.48 -1.15 -2.08
C ILE A 93 -2.45 -0.09 -2.58
N VAL A 94 -2.01 1.17 -2.62
CA VAL A 94 -2.65 2.23 -3.40
C VAL A 94 -2.22 2.12 -4.85
N VAL A 95 -3.19 2.29 -5.76
CA VAL A 95 -2.99 2.22 -7.22
C VAL A 95 -2.69 3.60 -7.77
#